data_AF-A0A2N2S599-F1
#
_entry.id   AF-A0A2N2S599-F1
#
_cell.length_a   1.000
_cell.length_b   1.000
_cell.length_c   1.000
_cell.angle_alpha   90.00
_cell.angle_beta   90.00
_cell.angle_gamma   90.00
#
_symmetry.space_group_name_H-M   'P 1'
#
loop_
_entity.id
_entity.type
_entity.pdbx_description
1 polymer ?
#
loop_
_entity_poly.entity_id
_entity_poly.type
_entity_poly.pdbx_seq_one_letter_code
_entity_poly.pdbx_strand_id
1 'polypeptide(L)'
;SGTPERGICAIPYVRMRDEEVVHFPVNVIGNLYVSNGMSAGNTPAEARTQALSEIFERHIKFRIINEGLCLPDVPEAVIARYPGIAAGIAGLRAAGFGILVKDASLGGKYPVMNVTLLNPRDQGCYSSFGAHPRFEIALERALTELLQGRALDALDGFPEPGFDLEEIASAPNIEIHFVDSSGIVSWNFLGTEPDFEFVDWNFGTTTAEDYAWSVDAIHGAGHDIYVADFKHLGVYACRILVPGMSEIYPIDELEWENNSVANDIREDILHLPDLDDDECGDLLDTLNDSGIADERLVAALIGLAPGDDPFWLDLRVGELKTLLGLAIGDDDAIAEGCEWIRHFEQINADRRRVYRCIEGLMKLYDAEADDGSRYDSALETLYGTVTLHRAAALLDGEERFFGVPALGLNLEGSDMHQRLLAGYGKLHRN
;
A
#
# COMPACT_ATOMS: atom_id res chain seq x y z
N SER A 1 18.99 1.60 -3.40
CA SER A 1 20.03 2.16 -4.28
C SER A 1 19.97 1.54 -5.67
N GLY A 2 19.48 0.30 -5.83
CA GLY A 2 19.47 -0.35 -7.14
C GLY A 2 20.88 -0.53 -7.71
N THR A 3 21.89 -0.71 -6.84
CA THR A 3 23.31 -0.78 -7.22
C THR A 3 23.88 -2.12 -6.77
N PRO A 4 23.78 -3.18 -7.59
CA PRO A 4 24.24 -4.52 -7.22
C PRO A 4 25.70 -4.57 -6.77
N GLU A 5 26.58 -3.77 -7.40
CA GLU A 5 28.02 -3.74 -7.13
C GLU A 5 28.34 -3.19 -5.73
N ARG A 6 27.48 -2.31 -5.20
CA ARG A 6 27.61 -1.79 -3.84
C ARG A 6 27.18 -2.81 -2.79
N GLY A 7 26.39 -3.80 -3.17
CA GLY A 7 25.86 -4.84 -2.31
C GLY A 7 24.64 -4.40 -1.48
N ILE A 8 24.29 -5.26 -0.51
CA ILE A 8 23.08 -5.11 0.30
C ILE A 8 23.28 -4.00 1.35
N CYS A 9 22.49 -2.93 1.24
CA CYS A 9 22.43 -1.90 2.27
C CYS A 9 21.62 -2.39 3.47
N ALA A 10 22.18 -2.27 4.67
CA ALA A 10 21.54 -2.67 5.91
C ALA A 10 21.64 -1.58 6.99
N ILE A 11 20.62 -1.50 7.84
CA ILE A 11 20.55 -0.57 8.98
C ILE A 11 20.93 -1.34 10.24
N PRO A 12 21.80 -0.79 11.11
CA PRO A 12 22.11 -1.41 12.39
C PRO A 12 20.95 -1.23 13.38
N TYR A 13 20.52 -2.32 13.98
CA TYR A 13 19.57 -2.37 15.09
C TYR A 13 20.23 -3.00 16.32
N VAL A 14 19.90 -2.50 17.50
CA VAL A 14 20.34 -3.09 18.77
C VAL A 14 19.29 -4.09 19.22
N ARG A 15 19.68 -5.35 19.42
CA ARG A 15 18.82 -6.37 20.00
C ARG A 15 18.73 -6.18 21.51
N MET A 16 17.52 -6.06 22.04
CA MET A 16 17.32 -5.63 23.43
C MET A 16 17.77 -6.65 24.48
N ARG A 17 17.72 -7.96 24.20
CA ARG A 17 18.06 -8.99 25.20
C ARG A 17 19.55 -9.03 25.58
N ASP A 18 20.44 -8.62 24.68
CA ASP A 18 21.89 -8.78 24.82
C ASP A 18 22.71 -7.60 24.27
N GLU A 19 22.06 -6.54 23.80
CA GLU A 19 22.67 -5.32 23.24
C GLU A 19 23.51 -5.55 21.97
N GLU A 20 23.39 -6.72 21.34
CA GLU A 20 24.10 -7.04 20.11
C GLU A 20 23.58 -6.23 18.92
N VAL A 21 24.49 -5.77 18.05
CA VAL A 21 24.13 -5.05 16.84
C VAL A 21 23.85 -6.04 15.70
N VAL A 22 22.62 -6.02 15.19
CA VAL A 22 22.17 -6.82 14.06
C VAL A 22 21.85 -5.91 12.89
N HIS A 23 22.33 -6.28 11.70
CA HIS A 23 22.14 -5.49 10.48
C HIS A 23 20.94 -6.03 9.70
N PHE A 24 19.88 -5.23 9.59
CA PHE A 24 18.68 -5.59 8.82
C PHE A 24 18.75 -4.96 7.43
N PRO A 25 18.63 -5.75 6.34
CA PRO A 25 18.59 -5.23 4.98
C PRO A 25 17.45 -4.22 4.78
N VAL A 26 17.73 -3.08 4.16
CA VAL A 26 16.71 -2.05 3.85
C VAL A 26 15.58 -2.63 2.99
N ASN A 27 15.89 -3.58 2.11
CA ASN A 27 14.90 -4.27 1.29
C ASN A 27 13.92 -5.09 2.14
N VAL A 28 14.40 -5.88 3.11
CA VAL A 28 13.55 -6.65 4.03
C VAL A 28 12.72 -5.70 4.89
N ILE A 29 13.34 -4.65 5.41
CA ILE A 29 12.67 -3.61 6.21
C ILE A 29 11.53 -2.95 5.42
N GLY A 30 11.80 -2.60 4.16
CA GLY A 30 10.86 -1.89 3.29
C GLY A 30 9.70 -2.75 2.81
N ASN A 31 9.95 -4.02 2.47
CA ASN A 31 8.90 -4.93 2.02
C ASN A 31 8.04 -5.44 3.18
N LEU A 32 8.64 -5.91 4.28
CA LEU A 32 7.85 -6.62 5.30
C LEU A 32 7.28 -5.72 6.40
N TYR A 33 8.00 -4.68 6.79
CA TYR A 33 7.66 -3.90 7.99
C TYR A 33 7.10 -2.51 7.68
N VAL A 34 7.32 -1.98 6.47
CA VAL A 34 6.79 -0.68 5.99
C VAL A 34 6.84 0.43 7.05
N SER A 35 5.74 1.03 7.49
CA SER A 35 5.76 2.05 8.56
C SER A 35 5.62 1.48 9.97
N ASN A 36 5.48 0.15 10.14
CA ASN A 36 5.21 -0.46 11.44
C ASN A 36 6.37 -0.38 12.42
N GLY A 37 6.03 -0.05 13.67
CA GLY A 37 6.99 0.10 14.76
C GLY A 37 7.82 1.38 14.65
N MET A 38 7.40 2.36 13.86
CA MET A 38 8.05 3.68 13.82
C MET A 38 7.41 4.62 14.84
N SER A 39 8.22 5.42 15.53
CA SER A 39 7.71 6.43 16.43
C SER A 39 8.65 7.61 16.61
N ALA A 40 8.09 8.75 16.99
CA ALA A 40 8.83 9.89 17.50
C ALA A 40 8.15 10.44 18.76
N GLY A 41 8.92 11.05 19.64
CA GLY A 41 8.38 11.53 20.92
C GLY A 41 9.35 12.40 21.70
N ASN A 42 8.86 12.97 22.80
CA ASN A 42 9.64 13.89 23.63
C ASN A 42 10.77 13.18 24.37
N THR A 43 10.56 11.91 24.71
CA THR A 43 11.55 11.06 25.39
C THR A 43 11.70 9.71 24.69
N PRO A 44 12.86 9.04 24.85
CA PRO A 44 13.03 7.70 24.29
C PRO A 44 11.99 6.69 24.76
N ALA A 45 11.64 6.71 26.05
CA ALA A 45 10.64 5.79 26.60
C ALA A 45 9.25 6.02 26.00
N GLU A 46 8.82 7.27 25.86
CA GLU A 46 7.54 7.63 25.25
C GLU A 46 7.41 7.12 23.80
N ALA A 47 8.40 7.43 22.95
CA ALA A 47 8.40 7.01 21.56
C ALA A 47 8.49 5.48 21.43
N ARG A 48 9.36 4.81 22.21
CA ARG A 48 9.45 3.35 22.15
C ARG A 48 8.18 2.67 22.64
N THR A 49 7.53 3.18 23.69
CA THR A 49 6.23 2.65 24.15
C THR A 49 5.18 2.78 23.06
N GLN A 50 5.12 3.90 22.33
CA GLN A 50 4.18 4.04 21.21
C GLN A 50 4.53 3.05 20.08
N ALA A 51 5.81 2.91 19.69
CA ALA A 51 6.21 1.95 18.66
C ALA A 51 5.85 0.50 19.04
N LEU A 52 6.08 0.10 20.30
CA LEU A 52 5.70 -1.23 20.79
C LEU A 52 4.18 -1.42 20.84
N SER A 53 3.45 -0.38 21.25
CA SER A 53 1.99 -0.40 21.27
C SER A 53 1.44 -0.59 19.85
N GLU A 54 1.98 0.13 18.87
CA GLU A 54 1.61 0.00 17.46
C GLU A 54 1.88 -1.41 16.90
N ILE A 55 2.97 -2.06 17.33
CA ILE A 55 3.23 -3.46 16.98
C ILE A 55 2.15 -4.38 17.57
N PHE A 56 1.78 -4.21 18.84
CA PHE A 56 0.66 -4.97 19.43
C PHE A 56 -0.66 -4.71 18.69
N GLU A 57 -0.94 -3.46 18.36
CA GLU A 57 -2.16 -3.04 17.66
C GLU A 57 -2.33 -3.82 16.36
N ARG A 58 -1.31 -3.80 15.50
CA ARG A 58 -1.36 -4.47 14.18
C ARG A 58 -1.30 -5.97 14.28
N HIS A 59 -0.42 -6.51 15.13
CA HIS A 59 -0.33 -7.96 15.34
C HIS A 59 -1.69 -8.55 15.76
N ILE A 60 -2.37 -7.90 16.70
CA ILE A 60 -3.65 -8.38 17.23
C ILE A 60 -4.81 -8.02 16.31
N LYS A 61 -4.81 -6.85 15.65
CA LYS A 61 -5.78 -6.50 14.62
C LYS A 61 -5.84 -7.56 13.52
N PHE A 62 -4.71 -7.91 12.92
CA PHE A 62 -4.67 -8.88 11.83
C PHE A 62 -5.04 -10.28 12.30
N ARG A 63 -4.62 -10.66 13.52
CA ARG A 63 -5.04 -11.92 14.10
C ARG A 63 -6.57 -12.00 14.26
N ILE A 64 -7.20 -10.95 14.77
CA ILE A 64 -8.66 -10.87 14.96
C ILE A 64 -9.38 -10.96 13.61
N ILE A 65 -8.89 -10.26 12.59
CA ILE A 65 -9.49 -10.26 11.25
C ILE A 65 -9.33 -11.63 10.57
N ASN A 66 -8.11 -12.17 10.54
CA ASN A 66 -7.77 -13.44 9.89
C ASN A 66 -8.51 -14.64 10.52
N GLU A 67 -8.60 -14.68 11.85
CA GLU A 67 -9.27 -15.76 12.57
C GLU A 67 -10.80 -15.51 12.68
N GLY A 68 -11.29 -14.33 12.26
CA GLY A 68 -12.71 -13.96 12.35
C GLY A 68 -13.24 -13.92 13.79
N LEU A 69 -12.41 -13.48 14.75
CA LEU A 69 -12.70 -13.59 16.19
C LEU A 69 -13.85 -12.67 16.62
N CYS A 70 -14.76 -13.20 17.41
CA CYS A 70 -15.82 -12.43 18.07
C CYS A 70 -15.32 -11.90 19.42
N LEU A 71 -15.18 -10.58 19.52
CA LEU A 71 -14.67 -9.91 20.72
C LEU A 71 -15.78 -9.64 21.76
N PRO A 72 -15.45 -9.71 23.07
CA PRO A 72 -16.38 -9.33 24.12
C PRO A 72 -16.63 -7.82 24.16
N ASP A 73 -17.88 -7.43 24.45
CA ASP A 73 -18.25 -6.03 24.66
C ASP A 73 -17.62 -5.46 25.92
N VAL A 74 -17.19 -4.21 25.85
CA VAL A 74 -16.80 -3.45 27.05
C VAL A 74 -18.07 -3.00 27.77
N PRO A 75 -18.26 -3.33 29.07
CA PRO A 75 -19.42 -2.89 29.81
C PRO A 75 -19.54 -1.36 29.84
N GLU A 76 -20.74 -0.81 29.67
CA GLU A 76 -20.98 0.64 29.69
C GLU A 76 -20.49 1.31 31.00
N ALA A 77 -20.54 0.59 32.13
CA ALA A 77 -20.00 1.07 33.40
C ALA A 77 -18.47 1.25 33.39
N VAL A 78 -17.75 0.46 32.58
CA VAL A 78 -16.30 0.57 32.38
C VAL A 78 -15.99 1.76 31.48
N ILE A 79 -16.74 1.94 30.38
CA ILE A 79 -16.62 3.11 29.49
C ILE A 79 -16.91 4.41 30.26
N ALA A 80 -17.90 4.42 31.14
CA ALA A 80 -18.30 5.58 31.94
C ALA A 80 -17.20 6.11 32.89
N ARG A 81 -16.12 5.35 33.12
CA ARG A 81 -14.93 5.83 33.84
C ARG A 81 -14.16 6.92 33.10
N TYR A 82 -14.39 7.05 31.79
CA TYR A 82 -13.69 7.99 30.90
C TYR A 82 -14.70 8.93 30.23
N PRO A 83 -15.14 10.01 30.90
CA PRO A 83 -16.28 10.81 30.46
C PRO A 83 -16.11 11.45 29.07
N GLY A 84 -14.89 11.83 28.69
CA GLY A 84 -14.61 12.39 27.36
C GLY A 84 -14.83 11.38 26.24
N ILE A 85 -14.28 10.17 26.41
CA ILE A 85 -14.46 9.06 25.46
C ILE A 85 -15.93 8.64 25.40
N ALA A 86 -16.57 8.49 26.57
CA ALA A 86 -17.99 8.14 26.67
C ALA A 86 -18.88 9.16 25.94
N ALA A 87 -18.58 10.45 26.05
CA ALA A 87 -19.28 11.52 25.33
C ALA A 87 -19.06 11.43 23.81
N GLY A 88 -17.84 11.11 23.36
CA GLY A 88 -17.54 10.88 21.93
C GLY A 88 -18.35 9.72 21.35
N ILE A 89 -18.37 8.58 22.03
CA ILE A 89 -19.17 7.41 21.65
C ILE A 89 -20.67 7.76 21.61
N ALA A 90 -21.17 8.46 22.63
CA ALA A 90 -22.55 8.89 22.68
C ALA A 90 -22.91 9.85 21.55
N GLY A 91 -22.01 10.75 21.17
CA GLY A 91 -22.17 11.67 20.04
C GLY A 91 -22.31 10.93 18.71
N LEU A 92 -21.46 9.93 18.46
CA LEU A 92 -21.55 9.10 17.26
C LEU A 92 -22.85 8.29 17.20
N ARG A 93 -23.26 7.71 18.33
CA ARG A 93 -24.56 7.01 18.45
C ARG A 93 -25.74 7.96 18.20
N ALA A 94 -25.68 9.19 18.73
CA ALA A 94 -26.70 10.22 18.50
C ALA A 94 -26.74 10.71 17.05
N ALA A 95 -25.62 10.63 16.33
CA ALA A 95 -25.55 10.91 14.89
C ALA A 95 -26.13 9.77 14.02
N GLY A 96 -26.55 8.64 14.62
CA GLY A 96 -27.22 7.53 13.94
C GLY A 96 -26.31 6.36 13.57
N PHE A 97 -25.03 6.39 13.97
CA PHE A 97 -24.11 5.29 13.76
C PHE A 97 -24.25 4.23 14.86
N GLY A 98 -24.14 2.95 14.49
CA GLY A 98 -23.92 1.87 15.46
C GLY A 98 -22.48 1.89 15.92
N ILE A 99 -22.22 2.04 17.23
CA ILE A 99 -20.87 2.03 17.78
C ILE A 99 -20.71 0.87 18.75
N LEU A 100 -19.84 -0.06 18.37
CA LEU A 100 -19.44 -1.22 19.16
C LEU A 100 -18.09 -0.92 19.80
N VAL A 101 -17.97 -1.16 21.10
CA VAL A 101 -16.72 -1.00 21.85
C VAL A 101 -16.35 -2.36 22.42
N LYS A 102 -15.23 -2.90 21.95
CA LYS A 102 -14.83 -4.29 22.16
C LYS A 102 -13.46 -4.36 22.84
N ASP A 103 -13.32 -5.28 23.79
CA ASP A 103 -12.03 -5.61 24.38
C ASP A 103 -11.27 -6.57 23.45
N ALA A 104 -10.18 -6.06 22.86
CA ALA A 104 -9.35 -6.80 21.91
C ALA A 104 -8.11 -7.41 22.59
N SER A 105 -8.09 -7.50 23.92
CA SER A 105 -6.95 -8.04 24.68
C SER A 105 -6.75 -9.55 24.56
N LEU A 106 -7.70 -10.26 23.94
CA LEU A 106 -7.73 -11.73 23.81
C LEU A 106 -7.58 -12.43 25.18
N GLY A 107 -8.45 -12.06 26.12
CA GLY A 107 -8.46 -12.58 27.48
C GLY A 107 -7.42 -11.92 28.39
N GLY A 108 -7.19 -10.60 28.23
CA GLY A 108 -6.29 -9.83 29.09
C GLY A 108 -4.80 -10.03 28.80
N LYS A 109 -4.44 -10.52 27.61
CA LYS A 109 -3.04 -10.80 27.23
C LYS A 109 -2.37 -9.63 26.53
N TYR A 110 -3.12 -8.84 25.78
CA TYR A 110 -2.61 -7.78 24.92
C TYR A 110 -3.26 -6.43 25.22
N PRO A 111 -2.56 -5.31 24.98
CA PRO A 111 -3.00 -3.98 25.41
C PRO A 111 -3.84 -3.29 24.33
N VAL A 112 -4.82 -4.01 23.76
CA VAL A 112 -5.50 -3.60 22.52
C VAL A 112 -7.01 -3.43 22.76
N MET A 113 -7.55 -2.35 22.21
CA MET A 113 -8.96 -2.01 22.18
C MET A 113 -9.45 -1.94 20.73
N ASN A 114 -10.75 -2.20 20.55
CA ASN A 114 -11.41 -2.01 19.27
C ASN A 114 -12.65 -1.12 19.42
N VAL A 115 -12.84 -0.21 18.47
CA VAL A 115 -14.06 0.56 18.28
C VAL A 115 -14.50 0.37 16.83
N THR A 116 -15.70 -0.20 16.65
CA THR A 116 -16.26 -0.45 15.33
C THR A 116 -17.49 0.42 15.09
N LEU A 117 -17.52 1.07 13.94
CA LEU A 117 -18.63 1.84 13.43
C LEU A 117 -19.41 1.01 12.41
N LEU A 118 -20.72 0.95 12.59
CA LEU A 118 -21.69 0.39 11.65
C LEU A 118 -22.54 1.55 11.12
N ASN A 119 -22.61 1.70 9.80
CA ASN A 119 -23.38 2.75 9.16
C ASN A 119 -24.72 2.20 8.62
N PRO A 120 -25.87 2.53 9.25
CA PRO A 120 -27.16 2.02 8.79
C PRO A 120 -27.60 2.59 7.43
N ARG A 121 -26.92 3.62 6.91
CA ARG A 121 -27.31 4.29 5.66
C ARG A 121 -26.82 3.55 4.41
N ASP A 122 -25.62 2.99 4.46
CA ASP A 122 -24.95 2.33 3.34
C ASP A 122 -24.43 0.92 3.68
N GLN A 123 -24.73 0.42 4.88
CA GLN A 123 -24.34 -0.89 5.39
C GLN A 123 -22.83 -1.06 5.63
N GLY A 124 -22.05 0.04 5.52
CA GLY A 124 -20.61 0.03 5.72
C GLY A 124 -20.20 -0.28 7.15
N CYS A 125 -19.09 -1.00 7.28
CA CYS A 125 -18.47 -1.36 8.55
C CYS A 125 -17.03 -0.85 8.60
N TYR A 126 -16.68 -0.12 9.65
CA TYR A 126 -15.35 0.43 9.84
C TYR A 126 -14.81 0.06 11.23
N SER A 127 -13.77 -0.76 11.25
CA SER A 127 -13.22 -1.32 12.49
C SER A 127 -11.86 -0.71 12.82
N SER A 128 -11.83 0.12 13.86
CA SER A 128 -10.62 0.80 14.33
C SER A 128 -10.05 0.11 15.55
N PHE A 129 -8.72 0.00 15.60
CA PHE A 129 -7.98 -0.60 16.70
C PHE A 129 -7.05 0.43 17.31
N GLY A 130 -6.82 0.33 18.61
CA GLY A 130 -5.89 1.18 19.32
C GLY A 130 -5.21 0.38 20.42
N ALA A 131 -3.89 0.54 20.53
CA ALA A 131 -3.13 -0.10 21.58
C ALA A 131 -2.37 0.89 22.46
N HIS A 132 -2.31 0.55 23.75
CA HIS A 132 -1.45 1.17 24.75
C HIS A 132 -1.53 0.34 26.05
N PRO A 133 -0.46 0.18 26.84
CA PRO A 133 -0.51 -0.54 28.13
C PRO A 133 -1.56 -0.01 29.14
N ARG A 134 -2.13 1.16 28.88
CA ARG A 134 -3.19 1.76 29.69
C ARG A 134 -4.51 1.71 28.94
N PHE A 135 -5.53 1.17 29.59
CA PHE A 135 -6.85 0.95 29.00
C PHE A 135 -7.45 2.23 28.39
N GLU A 136 -7.42 3.33 29.15
CA GLU A 136 -7.97 4.62 28.73
C GLU A 136 -7.33 5.11 27.43
N ILE A 137 -5.99 5.04 27.35
CA ILE A 137 -5.23 5.53 26.21
C ILE A 137 -5.46 4.62 24.99
N ALA A 138 -5.51 3.31 25.18
CA ALA A 138 -5.81 2.37 24.10
C ALA A 138 -7.22 2.60 23.52
N LEU A 139 -8.21 2.80 24.39
CA LEU A 139 -9.59 3.08 24.00
C LEU A 139 -9.72 4.45 23.31
N GLU A 140 -9.05 5.48 23.84
CA GLU A 140 -9.01 6.80 23.21
C GLU A 140 -8.41 6.71 21.81
N ARG A 141 -7.27 6.02 21.66
CA ARG A 141 -6.59 5.82 20.36
C ARG A 141 -7.50 5.13 19.35
N ALA A 142 -8.16 4.04 19.75
CA ALA A 142 -9.11 3.34 18.88
C ALA A 142 -10.25 4.25 18.41
N LEU A 143 -10.76 5.11 19.30
CA LEU A 143 -11.83 6.07 18.96
C LEU A 143 -11.33 7.24 18.09
N THR A 144 -10.14 7.77 18.35
CA THR A 144 -9.61 8.91 17.59
C THR A 144 -9.18 8.51 16.20
N GLU A 145 -8.60 7.32 16.04
CA GLU A 145 -8.20 6.79 14.73
C GLU A 145 -9.43 6.60 13.82
N LEU A 146 -10.56 6.18 14.40
CA LEU A 146 -11.86 6.06 13.70
C LEU A 146 -12.31 7.39 13.06
N LEU A 147 -11.90 8.53 13.62
CA LEU A 147 -12.31 9.87 13.18
C LEU A 147 -11.17 10.66 12.54
N GLN A 148 -9.97 10.09 12.45
CA GLN A 148 -8.79 10.81 12.01
C GLN A 148 -8.93 11.23 10.53
N GLY A 149 -8.91 12.54 10.29
CA GLY A 149 -9.07 13.11 8.95
C GLY A 149 -10.49 13.03 8.37
N ARG A 150 -11.49 12.59 9.15
CA ARG A 150 -12.88 12.40 8.69
C ARG A 150 -13.85 13.28 9.48
N ALA A 151 -14.63 14.07 8.75
CA ALA A 151 -15.84 14.66 9.32
C ALA A 151 -16.97 13.60 9.37
N LEU A 152 -18.04 13.87 10.13
CA LEU A 152 -19.13 12.90 10.31
C LEU A 152 -19.84 12.54 8.99
N ASP A 153 -19.88 13.48 8.04
CA ASP A 153 -20.41 13.30 6.68
C ASP A 153 -19.44 12.56 5.73
N ALA A 154 -18.21 12.29 6.19
CA ALA A 154 -17.18 11.52 5.48
C ALA A 154 -17.00 10.09 6.03
N LEU A 155 -18.02 9.58 6.73
CA LEU A 155 -18.07 8.21 7.29
C LEU A 155 -18.93 7.25 6.46
N ASP A 156 -19.12 7.56 5.17
CA ASP A 156 -19.84 6.74 4.19
C ASP A 156 -18.84 6.02 3.27
N GLY A 157 -19.25 4.91 2.63
CA GLY A 157 -18.50 4.22 1.59
C GLY A 157 -17.50 3.15 2.05
N PHE A 158 -17.57 2.71 3.31
CA PHE A 158 -16.83 1.53 3.79
C PHE A 158 -17.49 0.23 3.31
N PRO A 159 -16.75 -0.87 3.15
CA PRO A 159 -17.35 -2.13 2.71
C PRO A 159 -18.32 -2.70 3.76
N GLU A 160 -19.29 -3.47 3.27
CA GLU A 160 -20.15 -4.28 4.11
C GLU A 160 -19.34 -5.44 4.75
N PRO A 161 -19.75 -5.97 5.92
CA PRO A 161 -19.13 -7.17 6.48
C PRO A 161 -19.30 -8.40 5.56
N GLY A 162 -18.25 -9.19 5.44
CA GLY A 162 -18.18 -10.37 4.57
C GLY A 162 -18.47 -11.68 5.29
N PHE A 163 -18.68 -12.75 4.52
CA PHE A 163 -18.88 -14.12 5.01
C PHE A 163 -17.70 -15.05 4.68
N ASP A 164 -16.91 -14.72 3.66
CA ASP A 164 -15.80 -15.56 3.21
C ASP A 164 -14.52 -15.24 4.01
N LEU A 165 -14.14 -16.15 4.92
CA LEU A 165 -12.94 -15.99 5.72
C LEU A 165 -11.65 -16.09 4.91
N GLU A 166 -11.64 -16.76 3.75
CA GLU A 166 -10.46 -16.86 2.91
C GLU A 166 -10.17 -15.51 2.23
N GLU A 167 -11.20 -14.84 1.70
CA GLU A 167 -11.11 -13.48 1.18
C GLU A 167 -10.72 -12.49 2.28
N ILE A 168 -11.35 -12.57 3.45
CA ILE A 168 -11.08 -11.67 4.59
C ILE A 168 -9.66 -11.85 5.12
N ALA A 169 -9.13 -13.08 5.13
CA ALA A 169 -7.77 -13.37 5.58
C ALA A 169 -6.70 -13.19 4.48
N SER A 170 -7.10 -12.79 3.27
CA SER A 170 -6.18 -12.61 2.15
C SER A 170 -5.22 -11.44 2.35
N ALA A 171 -4.00 -11.56 1.81
CA ALA A 171 -3.00 -10.49 1.88
C ALA A 171 -3.51 -9.13 1.34
N PRO A 172 -4.25 -9.07 0.21
CA PRO A 172 -4.84 -7.81 -0.25
C PRO A 172 -5.77 -7.15 0.76
N ASN A 173 -6.63 -7.93 1.44
CA ASN A 173 -7.54 -7.36 2.44
C ASN A 173 -6.78 -6.84 3.67
N ILE A 174 -5.75 -7.57 4.10
CA ILE A 174 -4.87 -7.14 5.20
C ILE A 174 -4.09 -5.87 4.85
N GLU A 175 -3.63 -5.75 3.61
CA GLU A 175 -3.01 -4.53 3.11
C GLU A 175 -3.99 -3.34 3.15
N ILE A 176 -5.23 -3.50 2.69
CA ILE A 176 -6.25 -2.45 2.78
C ILE A 176 -6.49 -2.06 4.25
N HIS A 177 -6.58 -3.06 5.15
CA HIS A 177 -6.70 -2.80 6.59
C HIS A 177 -5.49 -2.06 7.16
N PHE A 178 -4.29 -2.28 6.64
CA PHE A 178 -3.08 -1.58 7.05
C PHE A 178 -3.05 -0.14 6.55
N VAL A 179 -3.42 0.09 5.28
CA VAL A 179 -3.31 1.38 4.59
C VAL A 179 -4.31 2.39 5.14
N ASP A 180 -5.59 2.03 5.27
CA ASP A 180 -6.64 2.97 5.70
C ASP A 180 -7.76 2.36 6.54
N SER A 181 -7.62 1.09 6.92
CA SER A 181 -8.61 0.34 7.73
C SER A 181 -9.97 0.14 7.05
N SER A 182 -10.05 0.28 5.72
CA SER A 182 -11.27 0.08 4.94
C SER A 182 -11.45 -1.34 4.39
N GLY A 183 -10.72 -2.32 4.93
CA GLY A 183 -10.85 -3.71 4.50
C GLY A 183 -12.14 -4.35 5.02
N ILE A 184 -12.47 -5.51 4.44
CA ILE A 184 -13.64 -6.30 4.83
C ILE A 184 -13.38 -6.95 6.19
N VAL A 185 -14.40 -6.99 7.04
CA VAL A 185 -14.40 -7.74 8.31
C VAL A 185 -15.48 -8.82 8.28
N SER A 186 -15.27 -9.91 9.01
CA SER A 186 -16.22 -11.03 9.05
C SER A 186 -17.51 -10.68 9.82
N TRP A 187 -18.65 -11.25 9.41
CA TRP A 187 -19.85 -11.27 10.25
C TRP A 187 -19.65 -11.97 11.60
N ASN A 188 -18.71 -12.90 11.71
CA ASN A 188 -18.37 -13.55 12.99
C ASN A 188 -17.85 -12.53 14.02
N PHE A 189 -17.09 -11.54 13.57
CA PHE A 189 -16.58 -10.46 14.42
C PHE A 189 -17.71 -9.63 15.06
N LEU A 190 -18.89 -9.58 14.42
CA LEU A 190 -20.09 -8.87 14.89
C LEU A 190 -21.03 -9.77 15.72
N GLY A 191 -20.60 -10.98 16.08
CA GLY A 191 -21.37 -11.93 16.88
C GLY A 191 -21.66 -11.44 18.31
N THR A 192 -22.57 -12.15 18.99
CA THR A 192 -22.93 -11.89 20.39
C THR A 192 -22.32 -12.88 21.38
N GLU A 193 -21.75 -13.99 20.90
CA GLU A 193 -21.04 -14.98 21.72
C GLU A 193 -19.53 -14.76 21.54
N PRO A 194 -18.84 -14.12 22.50
CA PRO A 194 -17.43 -13.81 22.34
C PRO A 194 -16.54 -15.04 22.58
N ASP A 195 -15.44 -15.12 21.84
CA ASP A 195 -14.44 -16.18 21.98
C ASP A 195 -13.60 -16.05 23.26
N PHE A 196 -13.67 -14.88 23.90
CA PHE A 196 -12.96 -14.55 25.13
C PHE A 196 -13.90 -13.86 26.13
N GLU A 197 -13.61 -14.00 27.42
CA GLU A 197 -14.24 -13.16 28.43
C GLU A 197 -13.64 -11.76 28.43
N PHE A 198 -14.48 -10.75 28.68
CA PHE A 198 -14.02 -9.37 28.90
C PHE A 198 -13.06 -9.32 30.10
N VAL A 199 -11.94 -8.61 29.95
CA VAL A 199 -11.01 -8.32 31.04
C VAL A 199 -10.87 -6.81 31.22
N ASP A 200 -11.10 -6.32 32.44
CA ASP A 200 -10.84 -4.93 32.82
C ASP A 200 -9.34 -4.73 33.11
N TRP A 201 -8.52 -4.83 32.05
CA TRP A 201 -7.07 -4.82 32.14
C TRP A 201 -6.50 -3.40 32.30
N ASN A 202 -5.34 -3.28 32.95
CA ASN A 202 -4.51 -2.08 32.92
C ASN A 202 -3.08 -2.48 33.32
N PHE A 203 -2.13 -2.35 32.40
CA PHE A 203 -0.79 -2.92 32.55
C PHE A 203 0.26 -1.94 33.07
N GLY A 204 -0.03 -0.63 33.00
CA GLY A 204 0.86 0.41 33.51
C GLY A 204 0.12 1.66 33.99
N THR A 205 0.84 2.53 34.70
CA THR A 205 0.35 3.84 35.15
C THR A 205 1.35 4.97 34.90
N THR A 206 2.60 4.62 34.60
CA THR A 206 3.67 5.56 34.23
C THR A 206 4.34 5.12 32.93
N THR A 207 4.94 6.05 32.17
CA THR A 207 5.61 5.73 30.90
C THR A 207 6.71 4.68 31.05
N ALA A 208 7.38 4.65 32.20
CA ALA A 208 8.40 3.64 32.51
C ALA A 208 7.79 2.24 32.70
N GLU A 209 6.66 2.15 33.40
CA GLU A 209 5.91 0.89 33.56
C GLU A 209 5.33 0.43 32.22
N ASP A 210 4.76 1.35 31.45
CA ASP A 210 4.21 1.06 30.12
C ASP A 210 5.30 0.43 29.21
N TYR A 211 6.49 1.05 29.17
CA TYR A 211 7.62 0.54 28.39
C TYR A 211 8.10 -0.82 28.88
N ALA A 212 8.33 -0.97 30.19
CA ALA A 212 8.82 -2.21 30.78
C ALA A 212 7.85 -3.36 30.55
N TRP A 213 6.55 -3.14 30.76
CA TRP A 213 5.54 -4.15 30.50
C TRP A 213 5.52 -4.59 29.03
N SER A 214 5.57 -3.66 28.08
CA SER A 214 5.57 -4.00 26.65
C SER A 214 6.77 -4.86 26.27
N VAL A 215 7.96 -4.53 26.79
CA VAL A 215 9.19 -5.31 26.56
C VAL A 215 9.07 -6.70 27.16
N ASP A 216 8.63 -6.80 28.41
CA ASP A 216 8.49 -8.07 29.13
C ASP A 216 7.43 -8.97 28.48
N ALA A 217 6.32 -8.39 28.00
CA ALA A 217 5.26 -9.13 27.32
C ALA A 217 5.75 -9.75 26.00
N ILE A 218 6.52 -9.00 25.19
CA ILE A 218 7.06 -9.51 23.92
C ILE A 218 8.13 -10.57 24.14
N HIS A 219 9.06 -10.36 25.07
CA HIS A 219 10.04 -11.38 25.44
C HIS A 219 9.36 -12.61 26.06
N GLY A 220 8.31 -12.42 26.87
CA GLY A 220 7.50 -13.49 27.44
C GLY A 220 6.75 -14.32 26.39
N ALA A 221 6.41 -13.71 25.24
CA ALA A 221 5.88 -14.39 24.06
C ALA A 221 6.96 -15.09 23.23
N GLY A 222 8.24 -14.94 23.57
CA GLY A 222 9.36 -15.62 22.92
C GLY A 222 9.98 -14.87 21.73
N HIS A 223 9.65 -13.59 21.56
CA HIS A 223 10.16 -12.77 20.45
C HIS A 223 11.29 -11.84 20.89
N ASP A 224 12.23 -11.59 19.97
CA ASP A 224 13.29 -10.59 20.16
C ASP A 224 12.85 -9.21 19.69
N ILE A 225 13.29 -8.18 20.41
CA ILE A 225 13.05 -6.78 20.05
C ILE A 225 14.35 -6.17 19.51
N TYR A 226 14.27 -5.55 18.34
CA TYR A 226 15.37 -4.87 17.66
C TYR A 226 15.04 -3.39 17.53
N VAL A 227 15.91 -2.50 18.00
CA VAL A 227 15.65 -1.05 18.01
C VAL A 227 16.73 -0.30 17.24
N ALA A 228 16.31 0.57 16.33
CA ALA A 228 17.15 1.60 15.71
C ALA A 228 16.71 2.97 16.24
N ASP A 229 17.66 3.73 16.80
CA ASP A 229 17.42 5.08 17.33
C ASP A 229 17.88 6.16 16.36
N PHE A 230 17.05 7.18 16.17
CA PHE A 230 17.33 8.32 15.29
C PHE A 230 17.17 9.64 16.07
N LYS A 231 18.22 10.47 16.08
CA LYS A 231 18.23 11.77 16.80
C LYS A 231 18.68 12.95 15.93
N HIS A 232 18.99 12.69 14.66
CA HIS A 232 19.68 13.62 13.77
C HIS A 232 18.83 14.84 13.37
N LEU A 233 17.50 14.79 13.58
CA LEU A 233 16.59 15.91 13.28
C LEU A 233 16.18 16.72 14.53
N GLY A 234 16.85 16.54 15.66
CA GLY A 234 16.58 17.30 16.90
C GLY A 234 15.35 16.84 17.69
N VAL A 235 14.68 15.76 17.24
CA VAL A 235 13.64 15.04 17.97
C VAL A 235 14.06 13.57 18.06
N TYR A 236 13.72 12.90 19.16
CA TYR A 236 13.95 11.46 19.26
C TYR A 236 12.94 10.72 18.41
N ALA A 237 13.43 9.86 17.52
CA ALA A 237 12.65 8.89 16.79
C ALA A 237 13.28 7.50 16.94
N CYS A 238 12.47 6.47 16.77
CA CYS A 238 12.92 5.09 16.75
C CYS A 238 12.16 4.29 15.71
N ARG A 239 12.75 3.18 15.30
CA ARG A 239 12.06 2.11 14.60
C ARG A 239 12.34 0.80 15.31
N ILE A 240 11.29 0.05 15.61
CA ILE A 240 11.35 -1.22 16.33
C ILE A 240 10.88 -2.33 15.39
N LEU A 241 11.67 -3.40 15.33
CA LEU A 241 11.29 -4.64 14.64
C LEU A 241 11.19 -5.75 15.68
N VAL A 242 10.12 -6.54 15.59
CA VAL A 242 9.88 -7.71 16.41
C VAL A 242 9.52 -8.85 15.47
N PRO A 243 10.52 -9.61 14.99
CA PRO A 243 10.28 -10.67 14.03
C PRO A 243 9.26 -11.70 14.52
N GLY A 244 8.27 -12.01 13.68
CA GLY A 244 7.10 -12.84 14.00
C GLY A 244 5.95 -12.09 14.66
N MET A 245 6.04 -10.77 14.83
CA MET A 245 4.96 -9.93 15.36
C MET A 245 4.75 -8.63 14.57
N SER A 246 5.83 -7.96 14.13
CA SER A 246 5.75 -6.62 13.53
C SER A 246 5.71 -6.61 12.01
N GLU A 247 5.86 -7.76 11.34
CA GLU A 247 5.64 -7.89 9.90
C GLU A 247 4.20 -7.51 9.56
N ILE A 248 4.02 -6.71 8.51
CA ILE A 248 2.73 -6.43 7.89
C ILE A 248 2.47 -7.45 6.79
N TYR A 249 3.50 -7.74 6.01
CA TYR A 249 3.43 -8.65 4.88
C TYR A 249 4.14 -9.97 5.18
N PRO A 250 3.66 -11.09 4.62
CA PRO A 250 4.29 -12.40 4.79
C PRO A 250 5.67 -12.44 4.14
N ILE A 251 6.55 -13.31 4.65
CA ILE A 251 7.94 -13.44 4.17
C ILE A 251 7.99 -13.82 2.68
N ASP A 252 7.02 -14.59 2.20
CA ASP A 252 6.94 -15.05 0.82
C ASP A 252 6.83 -13.87 -0.18
N GLU A 253 6.37 -12.69 0.25
CA GLU A 253 6.38 -11.50 -0.60
C GLU A 253 7.79 -11.00 -0.95
N LEU A 254 8.83 -11.40 -0.21
CA LEU A 254 10.20 -11.13 -0.63
C LEU A 254 10.58 -11.87 -1.92
N GLU A 255 9.90 -12.97 -2.24
CA GLU A 255 10.07 -13.73 -3.48
C GLU A 255 9.08 -13.25 -4.55
N TRP A 256 7.80 -13.06 -4.19
CA TRP A 256 6.73 -12.81 -5.17
C TRP A 256 6.41 -11.34 -5.43
N GLU A 257 6.55 -10.46 -4.43
CA GLU A 257 6.12 -9.04 -4.53
C GLU A 257 7.22 -8.06 -4.13
N ASN A 258 8.48 -8.45 -4.30
CA ASN A 258 9.60 -7.64 -3.87
C ASN A 258 9.65 -6.29 -4.61
N ASN A 259 9.62 -5.19 -3.86
CA ASN A 259 9.66 -3.84 -4.41
C ASN A 259 10.94 -3.47 -5.18
N SER A 260 11.94 -4.37 -5.24
CA SER A 260 13.14 -4.22 -6.05
C SER A 260 13.17 -5.08 -7.32
N VAL A 261 12.08 -5.78 -7.64
CA VAL A 261 12.00 -6.74 -8.77
C VAL A 261 12.37 -6.11 -10.12
N ALA A 262 12.08 -4.82 -10.32
CA ALA A 262 12.36 -4.13 -11.57
C ALA A 262 13.70 -3.39 -11.62
N ASN A 263 14.63 -3.65 -10.69
CA ASN A 263 15.94 -2.98 -10.73
C ASN A 263 16.67 -3.24 -12.06
N ASP A 264 16.56 -4.45 -12.61
CA ASP A 264 17.30 -4.87 -13.79
C ASP A 264 16.78 -4.20 -15.08
N ILE A 265 15.47 -3.90 -15.14
CA ILE A 265 14.80 -3.23 -16.27
C ILE A 265 14.62 -1.72 -16.06
N ARG A 266 15.05 -1.20 -14.91
CA ARG A 266 14.78 0.19 -14.53
C ARG A 266 15.42 1.17 -15.50
N GLU A 267 16.69 0.94 -15.84
CA GLU A 267 17.48 1.84 -16.68
C GLU A 267 16.83 2.04 -18.05
N ASP A 268 16.35 0.95 -18.66
CA ASP A 268 15.68 0.97 -19.95
C ASP A 268 14.39 1.78 -19.90
N ILE A 269 13.55 1.56 -18.88
CA ILE A 269 12.30 2.31 -18.69
C ILE A 269 12.56 3.81 -18.47
N LEU A 270 13.67 4.20 -17.83
CA LEU A 270 14.02 5.61 -17.64
C LEU A 270 14.47 6.31 -18.94
N HIS A 271 14.91 5.55 -19.93
CA HIS A 271 15.33 6.02 -21.25
C HIS A 271 14.44 5.48 -22.37
N LEU A 272 13.20 5.12 -22.04
CA LEU A 272 12.26 4.48 -22.95
C LEU A 272 12.23 5.06 -24.39
N PRO A 273 12.14 6.39 -24.62
CA PRO A 273 12.14 6.95 -25.98
C PRO A 273 13.49 6.89 -26.72
N ASP A 274 14.59 6.63 -26.00
CA ASP A 274 15.95 6.58 -26.54
C ASP A 274 16.39 5.14 -26.87
N LEU A 275 15.63 4.12 -26.45
CA LEU A 275 15.94 2.71 -26.72
C LEU A 275 15.92 2.41 -28.22
N ASP A 276 16.85 1.61 -28.72
CA ASP A 276 16.75 1.06 -30.07
C ASP A 276 15.78 -0.14 -30.14
N ASP A 277 15.62 -0.72 -31.33
CA ASP A 277 14.66 -1.79 -31.57
C ASP A 277 15.08 -3.09 -30.84
N ASP A 278 16.38 -3.38 -30.77
CA ASP A 278 16.92 -4.55 -30.09
C ASP A 278 16.71 -4.40 -28.57
N GLU A 279 17.02 -3.21 -28.01
CA GLU A 279 16.80 -2.88 -26.60
C GLU A 279 15.30 -2.94 -26.21
N CYS A 280 14.39 -2.54 -27.10
CA CYS A 280 12.95 -2.67 -26.87
C CYS A 280 12.49 -4.12 -26.87
N GLY A 281 13.03 -4.95 -27.76
CA GLY A 281 12.77 -6.39 -27.79
C GLY A 281 13.23 -7.06 -26.50
N ASP A 282 14.46 -6.78 -26.06
CA ASP A 282 15.02 -7.33 -24.82
C ASP A 282 14.20 -6.91 -23.58
N LEU A 283 13.74 -5.66 -23.50
CA LEU A 283 12.88 -5.19 -22.42
C LEU A 283 11.49 -5.86 -22.45
N LEU A 284 10.90 -6.05 -23.63
CA LEU A 284 9.61 -6.73 -23.79
C LEU A 284 9.70 -8.19 -23.35
N ASP A 285 10.72 -8.92 -23.80
CA ASP A 285 10.97 -10.30 -23.42
C ASP A 285 11.19 -10.43 -21.91
N THR A 286 11.99 -9.52 -21.33
CA THR A 286 12.23 -9.51 -19.89
C THR A 286 10.93 -9.26 -19.10
N LEU A 287 10.07 -8.34 -19.54
CA LEU A 287 8.78 -8.10 -18.91
C LEU A 287 7.84 -9.31 -19.02
N ASN A 288 7.85 -10.02 -20.15
CA ASN A 288 7.05 -11.24 -20.34
C ASN A 288 7.51 -12.38 -19.44
N ASP A 289 8.83 -12.55 -19.27
CA ASP A 289 9.41 -13.62 -18.46
C ASP A 289 9.45 -13.31 -16.95
N SER A 290 9.28 -12.03 -16.57
CA SER A 290 9.40 -11.58 -15.17
C SER A 290 8.29 -12.04 -14.23
N GLY A 291 7.14 -12.47 -14.77
CA GLY A 291 5.94 -12.75 -13.96
C GLY A 291 5.28 -11.52 -13.34
N ILE A 292 5.70 -10.30 -13.70
CA ILE A 292 5.08 -9.06 -13.22
C ILE A 292 3.68 -8.91 -13.85
N ALA A 293 2.67 -8.73 -13.00
CA ALA A 293 1.29 -8.55 -13.42
C ALA A 293 1.11 -7.30 -14.31
N ASP A 294 0.34 -7.44 -15.39
CA ASP A 294 0.13 -6.39 -16.39
C ASP A 294 -0.59 -5.17 -15.81
N GLU A 295 -1.42 -5.34 -14.78
CA GLU A 295 -2.16 -4.28 -14.08
C GLU A 295 -1.27 -3.40 -13.19
N ARG A 296 -0.01 -3.78 -12.97
CA ARG A 296 0.90 -3.03 -12.08
C ARG A 296 1.26 -1.67 -12.68
N LEU A 297 1.28 -0.63 -11.85
CA LEU A 297 1.75 0.70 -12.26
C LEU A 297 3.25 0.69 -12.50
N VAL A 298 3.66 1.14 -13.70
CA VAL A 298 5.10 1.26 -14.04
C VAL A 298 5.77 2.27 -13.12
N ALA A 299 5.14 3.41 -12.82
CA ALA A 299 5.72 4.40 -11.92
C ALA A 299 6.03 3.83 -10.52
N ALA A 300 5.17 2.98 -9.96
CA ALA A 300 5.43 2.32 -8.68
C ALA A 300 6.57 1.30 -8.79
N LEU A 301 6.56 0.50 -9.87
CA LEU A 301 7.56 -0.52 -10.18
C LEU A 301 8.97 0.08 -10.28
N ILE A 302 9.10 1.20 -10.96
CA ILE A 302 10.36 1.95 -11.08
C ILE A 302 10.47 3.08 -10.05
N GLY A 303 9.78 3.06 -8.91
CA GLY A 303 9.95 4.04 -7.84
C GLY A 303 9.97 5.52 -8.30
N LEU A 304 9.17 5.84 -9.31
CA LEU A 304 8.99 7.18 -9.86
C LEU A 304 7.93 7.92 -9.05
N ALA A 305 8.12 9.22 -8.87
CA ALA A 305 7.08 10.10 -8.33
C ALA A 305 6.48 10.86 -9.52
N PRO A 306 5.38 10.39 -10.13
CA PRO A 306 4.92 10.90 -11.41
C PRO A 306 4.36 12.32 -11.34
N GLY A 307 3.93 12.77 -10.15
CA GLY A 307 3.28 14.08 -10.00
C GLY A 307 1.96 14.11 -10.77
N ASP A 308 1.78 15.15 -11.59
CA ASP A 308 0.59 15.34 -12.43
C ASP A 308 0.81 14.88 -13.89
N ASP A 309 1.89 14.14 -14.17
CA ASP A 309 2.18 13.64 -15.52
C ASP A 309 1.17 12.53 -15.90
N PRO A 310 0.29 12.78 -16.88
CA PRO A 310 -0.82 11.88 -17.18
C PRO A 310 -0.37 10.58 -17.87
N PHE A 311 0.85 10.50 -18.40
CA PHE A 311 1.37 9.24 -18.95
C PHE A 311 1.84 8.35 -17.81
N TRP A 312 2.75 8.85 -16.96
CA TRP A 312 3.34 8.06 -15.89
C TRP A 312 2.37 7.78 -14.73
N LEU A 313 1.31 8.59 -14.55
CA LEU A 313 0.33 8.42 -13.48
C LEU A 313 -0.43 7.08 -13.59
N ASP A 314 -0.77 6.66 -14.81
CA ASP A 314 -1.62 5.50 -15.05
C ASP A 314 -1.02 4.46 -16.01
N LEU A 315 0.20 4.66 -16.53
CA LEU A 315 0.90 3.66 -17.34
C LEU A 315 1.03 2.33 -16.59
N ARG A 316 0.55 1.28 -17.24
CA ARG A 316 0.56 -0.10 -16.75
C ARG A 316 1.60 -0.94 -17.46
N VAL A 317 2.03 -2.04 -16.85
CA VAL A 317 2.97 -2.98 -17.47
C VAL A 317 2.41 -3.54 -18.79
N GLY A 318 1.13 -3.90 -18.82
CA GLY A 318 0.47 -4.35 -20.07
C GLY A 318 0.45 -3.26 -21.15
N GLU A 319 0.22 -2.00 -20.79
CA GLU A 319 0.29 -0.88 -21.74
C GLU A 319 1.73 -0.63 -22.24
N LEU A 320 2.72 -0.75 -21.36
CA LEU A 320 4.14 -0.64 -21.71
C LEU A 320 4.56 -1.75 -22.70
N LYS A 321 4.15 -3.01 -22.47
CA LYS A 321 4.39 -4.11 -23.40
C LYS A 321 3.80 -3.82 -24.78
N THR A 322 2.57 -3.31 -24.86
CA THR A 322 1.95 -2.86 -26.13
C THR A 322 2.77 -1.78 -26.82
N LEU A 323 3.31 -0.82 -26.06
CA LEU A 323 4.13 0.25 -26.62
C LEU A 323 5.49 -0.24 -27.13
N LEU A 324 6.08 -1.23 -26.46
CA LEU A 324 7.30 -1.88 -26.93
C LEU A 324 7.04 -2.68 -28.21
N GLY A 325 5.93 -3.43 -28.26
CA GLY A 325 5.49 -4.13 -29.49
C GLY A 325 5.28 -3.16 -30.65
N LEU A 326 4.64 -2.01 -30.41
CA LEU A 326 4.51 -0.94 -31.41
C LEU A 326 5.87 -0.40 -31.87
N ALA A 327 6.81 -0.21 -30.95
CA ALA A 327 8.13 0.32 -31.26
C ALA A 327 8.94 -0.60 -32.19
N ILE A 328 8.81 -1.93 -32.03
CA ILE A 328 9.56 -2.93 -32.81
C ILE A 328 8.77 -3.50 -34.00
N GLY A 329 7.50 -3.11 -34.16
CA GLY A 329 6.61 -3.63 -35.20
C GLY A 329 6.24 -5.10 -35.02
N ASP A 330 6.06 -5.56 -33.77
CA ASP A 330 5.61 -6.92 -33.45
C ASP A 330 4.07 -6.99 -33.45
N ASP A 331 3.50 -7.43 -34.57
CA ASP A 331 2.06 -7.51 -34.78
C ASP A 331 1.33 -8.37 -33.73
N ASP A 332 1.96 -9.46 -33.27
CA ASP A 332 1.36 -10.36 -32.27
C ASP A 332 1.30 -9.65 -30.91
N ALA A 333 2.39 -9.02 -30.48
CA ALA A 333 2.44 -8.25 -29.24
C ALA A 333 1.49 -7.04 -29.25
N ILE A 334 1.37 -6.34 -30.38
CA ILE A 334 0.45 -5.22 -30.53
C ILE A 334 -1.01 -5.70 -30.42
N ALA A 335 -1.35 -6.81 -31.07
CA ALA A 335 -2.70 -7.36 -31.05
C ALA A 335 -3.12 -7.82 -29.65
N GLU A 336 -2.26 -8.57 -28.95
CA GLU A 336 -2.49 -9.01 -27.57
C GLU A 336 -2.64 -7.82 -26.62
N GLY A 337 -1.71 -6.86 -26.72
CA GLY A 337 -1.74 -5.65 -25.90
C GLY A 337 -3.00 -4.81 -26.11
N CYS A 338 -3.43 -4.63 -27.35
CA CYS A 338 -4.68 -3.91 -27.67
C CYS A 338 -5.93 -4.64 -27.14
N GLU A 339 -5.94 -5.98 -27.14
CA GLU A 339 -7.01 -6.77 -26.52
C GLU A 339 -7.04 -6.60 -25.01
N TRP A 340 -5.88 -6.61 -24.34
CA TRP A 340 -5.79 -6.37 -22.89
C TRP A 340 -6.30 -4.97 -22.53
N ILE A 341 -5.82 -3.93 -23.22
CA ILE A 341 -6.21 -2.52 -22.99
C ILE A 341 -7.72 -2.30 -23.18
N ARG A 342 -8.36 -3.04 -24.09
CA ARG A 342 -9.81 -2.96 -24.29
C ARG A 342 -10.59 -3.31 -23.03
N HIS A 343 -10.11 -4.28 -22.26
CA HIS A 343 -10.77 -4.80 -21.07
C HIS A 343 -10.32 -4.10 -19.78
N PHE A 344 -9.25 -3.29 -19.83
CA PHE A 344 -8.74 -2.52 -18.69
C PHE A 344 -9.18 -1.05 -18.74
N GLU A 345 -10.37 -0.74 -18.19
CA GLU A 345 -10.97 0.60 -18.30
C GLU A 345 -10.22 1.71 -17.55
N GLN A 346 -9.31 1.35 -16.65
CA GLN A 346 -8.49 2.28 -15.87
C GLN A 346 -7.42 3.00 -16.70
N ILE A 347 -7.13 2.56 -17.94
CA ILE A 347 -6.29 3.33 -18.86
C ILE A 347 -7.02 4.60 -19.31
N ASN A 348 -6.29 5.71 -19.41
CA ASN A 348 -6.73 6.95 -19.99
C ASN A 348 -7.60 6.76 -21.25
N ALA A 349 -8.79 7.36 -21.25
CA ALA A 349 -9.79 7.17 -22.29
C ALA A 349 -9.33 7.62 -23.70
N ASP A 350 -8.46 8.63 -23.78
CA ASP A 350 -7.90 9.12 -25.04
C ASP A 350 -6.85 8.15 -25.58
N ARG A 351 -5.96 7.61 -24.73
CA ARG A 351 -5.02 6.55 -25.13
C ARG A 351 -5.76 5.27 -25.57
N ARG A 352 -6.79 4.84 -24.83
CA ARG A 352 -7.67 3.72 -25.26
C ARG A 352 -8.31 3.95 -26.62
N ARG A 353 -8.64 5.20 -26.96
CA ARG A 353 -9.19 5.52 -28.30
C ARG A 353 -8.13 5.35 -29.39
N VAL A 354 -6.88 5.70 -29.13
CA VAL A 354 -5.75 5.47 -30.05
C VAL A 354 -5.52 3.97 -30.27
N TYR A 355 -5.45 3.16 -29.21
CA TYR A 355 -5.28 1.70 -29.34
C TYR A 355 -6.43 1.03 -30.11
N ARG A 356 -7.69 1.46 -29.89
CA ARG A 356 -8.82 0.99 -30.71
C ARG A 356 -8.72 1.39 -32.18
N CYS A 357 -8.02 2.47 -32.50
CA CYS A 357 -7.76 2.89 -33.87
C CYS A 357 -6.66 2.02 -34.49
N ILE A 358 -5.55 1.80 -33.78
CA ILE A 358 -4.46 0.90 -34.16
C ILE A 358 -5.00 -0.50 -34.51
N GLU A 359 -5.79 -1.10 -33.61
CA GLU A 359 -6.38 -2.41 -33.83
C GLU A 359 -7.28 -2.44 -35.09
N GLY A 360 -7.99 -1.34 -35.36
CA GLY A 360 -8.80 -1.19 -36.56
C GLY A 360 -7.94 -1.10 -37.83
N LEU A 361 -6.85 -0.34 -37.79
CA LEU A 361 -5.90 -0.20 -38.89
C LEU A 361 -5.25 -1.53 -39.23
N MET A 362 -4.70 -2.25 -38.24
CA MET A 362 -4.08 -3.57 -38.45
C MET A 362 -5.05 -4.54 -39.12
N LYS A 363 -6.28 -4.66 -38.61
CA LYS A 363 -7.31 -5.57 -39.17
C LYS A 363 -7.76 -5.20 -40.58
N LEU A 364 -7.74 -3.92 -40.93
CA LEU A 364 -8.12 -3.45 -42.26
C LEU A 364 -6.98 -3.60 -43.26
N TYR A 365 -5.73 -3.38 -42.85
CA TYR A 365 -4.55 -3.50 -43.70
C TYR A 365 -4.08 -4.95 -43.89
N ASP A 366 -4.32 -5.85 -42.93
CA ASP A 366 -4.11 -7.30 -43.12
C ASP A 366 -5.09 -7.93 -44.12
N ALA A 367 -6.27 -7.34 -44.28
CA ALA A 367 -7.39 -7.99 -44.97
C ALA A 367 -7.32 -7.94 -46.52
N GLU A 368 -6.62 -6.99 -47.14
CA GLU A 368 -6.51 -6.90 -48.61
C GLU A 368 -5.19 -6.25 -49.09
N ALA A 369 -4.68 -6.74 -50.22
CA ALA A 369 -3.61 -6.13 -51.03
C ALA A 369 -4.08 -4.83 -51.75
N ASP A 370 -4.72 -3.93 -51.00
CA ASP A 370 -5.28 -2.66 -51.46
C ASP A 370 -4.60 -1.50 -50.72
N ASP A 371 -4.48 -0.33 -51.35
CA ASP A 371 -3.59 0.78 -50.95
C ASP A 371 -3.99 1.55 -49.69
N GLY A 372 -4.83 0.95 -48.84
CA GLY A 372 -5.31 1.51 -47.58
C GLY A 372 -6.33 2.64 -47.71
N SER A 373 -6.43 3.29 -48.87
CA SER A 373 -7.22 4.52 -49.07
C SER A 373 -8.74 4.32 -49.03
N ARG A 374 -9.21 3.08 -49.15
CA ARG A 374 -10.64 2.73 -49.21
C ARG A 374 -11.42 3.12 -47.95
N TYR A 375 -10.76 3.11 -46.79
CA TYR A 375 -11.43 3.30 -45.49
C TYR A 375 -11.13 4.66 -44.83
N ASP A 376 -10.19 5.44 -45.37
CA ASP A 376 -9.68 6.69 -44.76
C ASP A 376 -10.79 7.65 -44.30
N SER A 377 -11.75 7.94 -45.18
CA SER A 377 -12.84 8.88 -44.83
C SER A 377 -13.73 8.37 -43.69
N ALA A 378 -13.95 7.06 -43.62
CA ALA A 378 -14.75 6.45 -42.55
C ALA A 378 -13.95 6.39 -41.23
N LEU A 379 -12.67 6.03 -41.30
CA LEU A 379 -11.76 6.03 -40.15
C LEU A 379 -11.60 7.43 -39.56
N GLU A 380 -11.41 8.46 -40.40
CA GLU A 380 -11.32 9.84 -39.95
C GLU A 380 -12.62 10.31 -39.30
N THR A 381 -13.78 9.93 -39.84
CA THR A 381 -15.08 10.24 -39.23
C THR A 381 -15.28 9.54 -37.88
N LEU A 382 -14.79 8.31 -37.74
CA LEU A 382 -14.99 7.49 -36.54
C LEU A 382 -14.06 7.88 -35.39
N TYR A 383 -12.77 8.09 -35.68
CA TYR A 383 -11.73 8.32 -34.67
C TYR A 383 -11.33 9.79 -34.54
N GLY A 384 -11.60 10.60 -35.57
CA GLY A 384 -11.10 11.97 -35.70
C GLY A 384 -9.66 12.01 -36.20
N THR A 385 -9.30 13.09 -36.92
CA THR A 385 -8.00 13.27 -37.57
C THR A 385 -6.82 13.12 -36.61
N VAL A 386 -6.92 13.66 -35.39
CA VAL A 386 -5.83 13.62 -34.38
C VAL A 386 -5.54 12.19 -33.93
N THR A 387 -6.59 11.42 -33.58
CA THR A 387 -6.44 10.02 -33.15
C THR A 387 -5.90 9.16 -34.28
N LEU A 388 -6.46 9.31 -35.49
CA LEU A 388 -6.09 8.51 -36.64
C LEU A 388 -4.62 8.74 -37.02
N HIS A 389 -4.19 10.01 -37.08
CA HIS A 389 -2.80 10.35 -37.36
C HIS A 389 -1.85 9.81 -36.29
N ARG A 390 -2.22 9.92 -35.00
CA ARG A 390 -1.40 9.38 -33.91
C ARG A 390 -1.30 7.85 -33.97
N ALA A 391 -2.41 7.17 -34.25
CA ALA A 391 -2.44 5.71 -34.39
C ALA A 391 -1.55 5.23 -35.55
N ALA A 392 -1.63 5.90 -36.71
CA ALA A 392 -0.77 5.60 -37.85
C ALA A 392 0.71 5.86 -37.52
N ALA A 393 1.04 7.02 -36.94
CA ALA A 393 2.42 7.35 -36.57
C ALA A 393 3.03 6.36 -35.55
N LEU A 394 2.24 5.86 -34.60
CA LEU A 394 2.69 4.82 -33.66
C LEU A 394 2.88 3.46 -34.35
N LEU A 395 2.01 3.11 -35.30
CA LEU A 395 2.07 1.84 -36.02
C LEU A 395 3.24 1.81 -37.03
N ASP A 396 3.52 2.95 -37.67
CA ASP A 396 4.62 3.10 -38.63
C ASP A 396 5.98 3.36 -37.95
N GLY A 397 6.01 3.49 -36.62
CA GLY A 397 7.21 3.79 -35.83
C GLY A 397 7.72 5.24 -35.96
N GLU A 398 7.00 6.13 -36.65
CA GLU A 398 7.33 7.56 -36.75
C GLU A 398 7.25 8.27 -35.40
N GLU A 399 6.38 7.78 -34.52
CA GLU A 399 6.28 8.18 -33.13
C GLU A 399 6.38 6.96 -32.23
N ARG A 400 7.11 7.09 -31.13
CA ARG A 400 7.27 6.02 -30.13
C ARG A 400 6.80 6.50 -28.77
N PHE A 401 6.17 5.61 -28.00
CA PHE A 401 5.77 5.86 -26.61
C PHE A 401 4.95 7.17 -26.41
N PHE A 402 4.09 7.53 -27.37
CA PHE A 402 3.34 8.80 -27.37
C PHE A 402 4.21 10.09 -27.28
N GLY A 403 5.48 10.01 -27.68
CA GLY A 403 6.40 11.14 -27.67
C GLY A 403 6.79 11.62 -26.27
N VAL A 404 6.75 10.73 -25.28
CA VAL A 404 7.19 11.07 -23.91
C VAL A 404 8.69 11.34 -23.88
N PRO A 405 9.16 12.36 -23.14
CA PRO A 405 10.58 12.59 -22.98
C PRO A 405 11.21 11.54 -22.07
N ALA A 406 12.52 11.30 -22.22
CA ALA A 406 13.27 10.46 -21.30
C ALA A 406 13.24 11.04 -19.88
N LEU A 407 13.11 10.16 -18.88
CA LEU A 407 13.18 10.56 -17.47
C LEU A 407 14.63 10.84 -17.05
N GLY A 408 15.59 10.11 -17.62
CA GLY A 408 16.99 10.15 -17.24
C GLY A 408 17.28 9.37 -15.95
N LEU A 409 18.54 8.93 -15.77
CA LEU A 409 18.95 8.13 -14.60
C LEU A 409 18.69 8.81 -13.26
N ASN A 410 18.77 10.14 -13.18
CA ASN A 410 18.47 10.88 -11.95
C ASN A 410 17.04 11.45 -11.94
N LEU A 411 16.18 10.99 -12.85
CA LEU A 411 14.77 11.36 -12.96
C LEU A 411 14.58 12.87 -13.23
N GLU A 412 15.51 13.48 -13.97
CA GLU A 412 15.48 14.88 -14.36
C GLU A 412 14.23 15.26 -15.16
N GLY A 413 13.65 14.31 -15.89
CA GLY A 413 12.39 14.46 -16.62
C GLY A 413 11.14 14.51 -15.74
N SER A 414 11.25 14.32 -14.41
CA SER A 414 10.13 14.40 -13.46
C SER A 414 10.31 15.53 -12.45
N ASP A 415 9.55 16.61 -12.63
CA ASP A 415 9.52 17.76 -11.71
C ASP A 415 9.19 17.35 -10.27
N MET A 416 8.21 16.46 -10.09
CA MET A 416 7.81 15.99 -8.76
C MET A 416 8.91 15.16 -8.12
N HIS A 417 9.58 14.29 -8.89
CA HIS A 417 10.67 13.49 -8.35
C HIS A 417 11.89 14.36 -7.99
N GLN A 418 12.20 15.40 -8.77
CA GLN A 418 13.24 16.37 -8.39
C GLN A 418 12.92 17.10 -7.09
N ARG A 419 11.65 17.45 -6.84
CA ARG A 419 11.22 18.02 -5.55
C ARG A 419 11.38 17.03 -4.40
N LEU A 420 11.08 15.74 -4.63
CA LEU A 420 11.32 14.67 -3.67
C LEU A 420 12.81 14.56 -3.33
N LEU A 421 13.70 14.53 -4.34
CA LEU A 421 15.15 14.50 -4.14
C LEU A 421 15.67 15.75 -3.42
N ALA A 422 15.12 16.93 -3.73
CA ALA A 422 15.44 18.16 -3.00
C ALA A 422 15.00 18.10 -1.52
N GLY A 423 13.86 17.48 -1.24
CA GLY A 423 13.39 17.18 0.12
C GLY A 423 14.33 16.23 0.85
N TYR A 424 14.68 15.11 0.20
CA TYR A 424 15.62 14.12 0.73
C TYR A 424 17.01 14.73 0.98
N GLY A 425 17.48 15.61 0.08
CA GLY A 425 18.73 16.33 0.23
C GLY A 425 18.82 17.21 1.48
N LYS A 426 17.68 17.64 2.06
CA LYS A 426 17.67 18.35 3.35
C LYS A 426 18.05 17.44 4.52
N LEU A 427 17.68 16.16 4.45
CA LEU A 427 17.97 15.17 5.50
C LEU A 427 19.46 14.84 5.59
N HIS A 428 20.21 14.98 4.48
CA HIS A 428 21.67 14.75 4.43
C HIS A 428 22.51 15.96 4.88
N ARG A 429 21.93 17.15 4.95
CA ARG A 429 22.66 18.39 5.27
C ARG A 429 22.76 18.67 6.77
N ASN A 430 22.03 17.93 7.60
CA ASN A 430 21.96 18.12 9.05
C ASN A 430 22.90 17.19 9.81
#